data_AF-A0AAW0IMR7-F1
#
_entry.id   AF-A0AAW0IMR7-F1
#
_cell.length_a   1.000
_cell.length_b   1.000
_cell.length_c   1.000
_cell.angle_alpha   90.00
_cell.angle_beta   90.00
_cell.angle_gamma   90.00
#
_symmetry.space_group_name_H-M   'P 1'
#
loop_
_entity.id
_entity.type
_entity.pdbx_description
1 polymer ?
#
loop_
_entity_poly.entity_id
_entity_poly.type
_entity_poly.pdbx_seq_one_letter_code
_entity_poly.pdbx_strand_id
1 'polypeptide(L)'
;MALGRLVFSTLLLVGVLFFLSLQKSKISTYEKMWAFMSSRQQSALVKNSDEGIQRVLTTDYALLMESTSIEYVTQRNCNLTQIGGLIDSKGYGVGTPIGSPYRDKITIAILQLQEEGKLHMMKEKWWRGNGCPEEESKEASALGVENIGGIFIVLAAGLVLSVFVAIGEFIYKSRKNNDSEQVSQLFLRLGSFTLNLS
;
A
#
# COMPACT_ATOMS: atom_id res chain seq x y z
N MET A 1 -1.39 -8.07 -0.09
CA MET A 1 -0.60 -7.02 -0.75
C MET A 1 -1.24 -6.69 -2.10
N ALA A 2 -2.20 -5.78 -2.14
CA ALA A 2 -2.82 -5.30 -3.39
C ALA A 2 -2.88 -3.77 -3.32
N LEU A 3 -2.13 -3.13 -4.21
CA LEU A 3 -1.92 -1.69 -4.31
C LEU A 3 -3.25 -0.92 -4.38
N GLY A 4 -3.42 0.03 -3.46
CA GLY A 4 -4.57 0.94 -3.36
C GLY A 4 -4.74 1.79 -4.62
N ARG A 5 -5.99 1.92 -5.06
CA ARG A 5 -6.40 2.44 -6.36
C ARG A 5 -6.72 3.94 -6.31
N LEU A 6 -6.29 4.61 -7.36
CA LEU A 6 -6.09 6.05 -7.54
C LEU A 6 -7.37 6.88 -7.68
N VAL A 7 -7.55 7.92 -6.87
CA VAL A 7 -8.50 9.01 -7.15
C VAL A 7 -7.75 10.31 -7.37
N PHE A 8 -7.97 10.91 -8.53
CA PHE A 8 -8.14 12.35 -8.66
C PHE A 8 -9.61 12.54 -9.29
N SER A 9 -10.23 13.70 -9.57
CA SER A 9 -11.63 14.20 -9.88
C SER A 9 -11.99 15.72 -10.22
N THR A 10 -12.97 16.35 -9.57
CA THR A 10 -13.66 17.65 -9.76
C THR A 10 -14.49 17.99 -11.01
N LEU A 11 -15.69 18.42 -10.64
CA LEU A 11 -16.97 18.62 -11.30
C LEU A 11 -16.99 19.77 -12.33
N LEU A 12 -17.58 19.47 -13.50
CA LEU A 12 -18.19 20.25 -14.59
C LEU A 12 -17.68 21.66 -15.02
N LEU A 13 -17.10 22.49 -14.16
CA LEU A 13 -16.32 23.67 -14.58
C LEU A 13 -14.81 23.42 -14.48
N VAL A 14 -14.37 22.58 -13.53
CA VAL A 14 -12.96 22.20 -13.36
C VAL A 14 -12.57 21.07 -14.32
N GLY A 15 -13.48 20.12 -14.58
CA GLY A 15 -13.26 19.08 -15.58
C GLY A 15 -12.94 19.67 -16.96
N VAL A 16 -13.66 20.70 -17.40
CA VAL A 16 -13.39 21.40 -18.67
C VAL A 16 -12.08 22.18 -18.61
N LEU A 17 -11.81 22.94 -17.54
CA LEU A 17 -10.57 23.72 -17.43
C LEU A 17 -9.32 22.83 -17.38
N PHE A 18 -9.39 21.72 -16.65
CA PHE A 18 -8.32 20.75 -16.56
C PHE A 18 -8.11 20.02 -17.90
N PHE A 19 -9.19 19.56 -18.52
CA PHE A 19 -9.19 18.94 -19.84
C PHE A 19 -8.60 19.90 -20.91
N LEU A 20 -9.01 21.17 -20.90
CA LEU A 20 -8.44 22.22 -21.76
C LEU A 20 -6.97 22.52 -21.42
N SER A 21 -6.58 22.48 -20.15
CA SER A 21 -5.19 22.72 -19.74
C SER A 21 -4.27 21.60 -20.22
N LEU A 22 -4.72 20.35 -20.16
CA LEU A 22 -4.00 19.22 -20.73
C LEU A 22 -3.91 19.31 -22.26
N GLN A 23 -5.00 19.69 -22.93
CA GLN A 23 -5.02 19.93 -24.37
C GLN A 23 -4.05 21.04 -24.80
N LYS A 24 -3.96 22.11 -24.03
CA LYS A 24 -3.13 23.30 -24.31
C LYS A 24 -1.71 23.18 -23.78
N SER A 25 -1.40 22.14 -23.00
CA SER A 25 -0.09 21.97 -22.38
C SER A 25 0.99 21.69 -23.44
N LYS A 26 2.18 22.25 -23.24
CA LYS A 26 3.36 22.03 -24.11
C LYS A 26 4.31 20.94 -23.59
N ILE A 27 3.92 20.24 -22.52
CA ILE A 27 4.71 19.16 -21.92
C ILE A 27 4.33 17.84 -22.60
N SER A 28 5.33 17.15 -23.14
CA SER A 28 5.16 15.92 -23.91
C SER A 28 4.43 14.80 -23.17
N THR A 29 4.58 14.72 -21.85
CA THR A 29 3.86 13.75 -21.00
C THR A 29 2.36 14.04 -20.96
N TYR A 30 1.97 15.31 -20.78
CA TYR A 30 0.57 15.71 -20.72
C TYR A 30 -0.12 15.64 -22.09
N GLU A 31 0.61 15.89 -23.16
CA GLU A 31 0.13 15.71 -24.54
C GLU A 31 -0.20 14.24 -24.85
N LYS A 32 0.68 13.31 -24.45
CA LYS A 32 0.42 11.86 -24.60
C LYS A 32 -0.77 11.41 -23.74
N MET A 33 -0.85 11.89 -22.51
CA MET A 33 -1.97 11.59 -21.61
C MET A 33 -3.29 12.11 -22.17
N TRP A 34 -3.27 13.32 -22.73
CA TRP A 34 -4.40 13.89 -23.45
C TRP A 34 -4.80 13.05 -24.66
N ALA A 35 -3.87 12.67 -25.53
CA ALA A 35 -4.15 11.85 -26.72
C ALA A 35 -4.81 10.50 -26.36
N PHE A 36 -4.37 9.90 -25.25
CA PHE A 36 -4.99 8.70 -24.71
C PHE A 36 -6.43 8.94 -24.22
N MET A 37 -6.67 10.04 -23.48
CA MET A 37 -8.01 10.37 -22.98
C MET A 37 -8.97 10.78 -24.09
N SER A 38 -8.51 11.56 -25.07
CA SER A 38 -9.33 12.04 -26.19
C SER A 38 -9.74 10.91 -27.13
N SER A 39 -8.85 9.94 -27.37
CA SER A 39 -9.18 8.76 -28.19
C SER A 39 -10.17 7.80 -27.52
N ARG A 40 -10.36 7.91 -26.20
CA ARG A 40 -11.21 7.02 -25.39
C ARG A 40 -12.25 7.80 -24.59
N GLN A 41 -12.85 8.82 -25.20
CA GLN A 41 -13.68 9.79 -24.49
C GLN A 41 -14.83 9.16 -23.69
N GLN A 42 -15.56 8.18 -24.24
CA GLN A 42 -16.65 7.50 -23.51
C GLN A 42 -16.20 6.70 -22.29
N SER A 43 -14.98 6.17 -22.28
CA SER A 43 -14.50 5.30 -21.19
C SER A 43 -13.56 6.01 -20.24
N ALA A 44 -12.82 7.03 -20.70
CA ALA A 44 -11.86 7.77 -19.92
C ALA A 44 -12.49 8.96 -19.17
N LEU A 45 -13.56 9.56 -19.70
CA LEU A 45 -14.25 10.69 -19.06
C LEU A 45 -15.52 10.25 -18.35
N VAL A 46 -15.80 10.89 -17.23
CA VAL A 46 -17.02 10.72 -16.44
C VAL A 46 -17.83 12.02 -16.46
N LYS A 47 -19.15 11.93 -16.31
CA LYS A 47 -20.01 13.11 -16.35
C LYS A 47 -20.00 13.84 -15.01
N ASN A 48 -20.03 13.07 -13.92
CA ASN A 48 -20.12 13.57 -12.55
C ASN A 48 -18.97 13.02 -11.70
N SER A 49 -18.60 13.75 -10.65
CA SER A 49 -17.54 13.32 -9.72
C SER A 49 -17.99 12.13 -8.89
N ASP A 50 -19.25 12.04 -8.49
CA ASP A 50 -19.76 10.88 -7.74
C ASP A 50 -19.68 9.59 -8.57
N GLU A 51 -20.05 9.65 -9.84
CA GLU A 51 -19.89 8.54 -10.80
C GLU A 51 -18.42 8.13 -10.92
N GLY A 52 -17.54 9.13 -11.03
CA GLY A 52 -16.10 8.89 -11.08
C GLY A 52 -15.56 8.23 -9.81
N ILE A 53 -15.96 8.70 -8.63
CA ILE A 53 -15.53 8.14 -7.33
C ILE A 53 -16.02 6.69 -7.20
N GLN A 54 -17.28 6.43 -7.53
CA GLN A 54 -17.84 5.06 -7.53
C GLN A 54 -17.09 4.16 -8.51
N ARG A 55 -16.69 4.68 -9.67
CA ARG A 55 -15.92 3.93 -10.65
C ARG A 55 -14.51 3.60 -10.18
N VAL A 56 -13.84 4.52 -9.48
CA VAL A 56 -12.53 4.24 -8.87
C VAL A 56 -12.66 3.15 -7.79
N LEU A 57 -13.73 3.18 -7.00
CA LEU A 57 -13.96 2.17 -5.95
C LEU A 57 -14.24 0.78 -6.52
N THR A 58 -14.92 0.69 -7.67
CA THR A 58 -15.41 -0.58 -8.23
C THR A 58 -14.51 -1.18 -9.30
N THR A 59 -13.70 -0.36 -9.99
CA THR A 59 -12.90 -0.78 -11.15
C THR A 59 -11.44 -0.37 -11.01
N ASP A 60 -10.59 -0.81 -11.94
CA ASP A 60 -9.19 -0.34 -11.99
C ASP A 60 -9.12 0.97 -12.79
N TYR A 61 -9.59 2.04 -12.17
CA TYR A 61 -9.71 3.35 -12.79
C TYR A 61 -9.04 4.41 -11.93
N ALA A 62 -8.31 5.31 -12.59
CA ALA A 62 -7.79 6.52 -11.99
C ALA A 62 -8.54 7.72 -12.57
N LEU A 63 -9.10 8.54 -11.70
CA LEU A 63 -9.75 9.80 -12.07
C LEU A 63 -8.76 10.98 -11.83
N LEU A 64 -8.99 12.24 -12.27
CA LEU A 64 -8.13 13.49 -12.22
C LEU A 64 -8.88 14.74 -11.69
N MET A 65 -8.46 15.44 -10.56
CA MET A 65 -9.14 16.35 -9.51
C MET A 65 -8.22 17.43 -9.09
N GLU A 66 -8.89 18.50 -8.68
CA GLU A 66 -8.46 19.45 -7.69
C GLU A 66 -8.14 18.84 -6.32
N SER A 67 -6.96 19.15 -5.82
CA SER A 67 -6.41 18.65 -4.56
C SER A 67 -7.35 18.76 -3.36
N THR A 68 -8.03 19.91 -3.18
CA THR A 68 -8.93 20.15 -2.04
C THR A 68 -10.09 19.17 -1.97
N SER A 69 -10.58 18.74 -3.11
CA SER A 69 -11.70 17.82 -3.17
C SER A 69 -11.21 16.39 -2.96
N ILE A 70 -10.02 15.99 -3.43
CA ILE A 70 -9.49 14.65 -3.07
C ILE A 70 -9.29 14.60 -1.57
N GLU A 71 -8.67 15.64 -0.98
CA GLU A 71 -8.49 15.76 0.47
C GLU A 71 -9.82 15.60 1.22
N TYR A 72 -10.88 16.24 0.73
CA TYR A 72 -12.22 16.12 1.32
C TYR A 72 -12.78 14.69 1.27
N VAL A 73 -12.64 14.02 0.12
CA VAL A 73 -13.21 12.69 -0.15
C VAL A 73 -12.41 11.59 0.53
N THR A 74 -11.08 11.67 0.52
CA THR A 74 -10.18 10.68 1.16
C THR A 74 -10.30 10.73 2.67
N GLN A 75 -10.49 11.90 3.28
CA GLN A 75 -10.78 12.01 4.72
C GLN A 75 -12.10 11.36 5.15
N ARG A 76 -13.02 11.10 4.20
CA ARG A 76 -14.33 10.47 4.46
C ARG A 76 -14.40 9.03 4.01
N ASN A 77 -13.54 8.62 3.07
CA ASN A 77 -13.52 7.28 2.49
C ASN A 77 -12.09 6.76 2.47
N CYS A 78 -11.78 5.88 3.42
CA CYS A 78 -10.42 5.36 3.63
C CYS A 78 -9.99 4.34 2.56
N ASN A 79 -10.92 3.90 1.71
CA ASN A 79 -10.62 3.05 0.56
C ASN A 79 -9.97 3.81 -0.60
N LEU A 80 -9.93 5.14 -0.52
CA LEU A 80 -9.41 6.00 -1.57
C LEU A 80 -8.06 6.57 -1.18
N THR A 81 -7.11 6.52 -2.11
CA THR A 81 -5.77 7.06 -1.90
C THR A 81 -5.44 8.12 -2.94
N GLN A 82 -4.85 9.22 -2.47
CA GLN A 82 -4.21 10.19 -3.34
C GLN A 82 -2.82 9.68 -3.71
N ILE A 83 -2.50 9.67 -5.00
CA ILE A 83 -1.15 9.33 -5.47
C ILE A 83 -0.55 10.53 -6.17
N GLY A 84 0.73 10.77 -5.93
CA GLY A 84 1.44 11.90 -6.51
C GLY A 84 1.11 13.24 -5.85
N GLY A 85 1.74 14.29 -6.37
CA GLY A 85 1.58 15.66 -5.88
C GLY A 85 0.55 16.46 -6.68
N LEU A 86 0.52 17.75 -6.40
CA LEU A 86 -0.27 18.68 -7.20
C LEU A 86 0.37 18.81 -8.59
N ILE A 87 -0.40 18.46 -9.62
CA ILE A 87 0.00 18.62 -11.03
C ILE A 87 -0.04 20.08 -11.50
N ASP A 88 -0.75 20.93 -10.76
CA ASP A 88 -0.90 22.35 -11.01
C ASP A 88 -1.08 23.11 -9.70
N SER A 89 -0.63 24.37 -9.66
CA SER A 89 -0.73 25.26 -8.51
C SER A 89 -1.81 26.31 -8.76
N LYS A 90 -3.06 25.86 -8.74
CA LYS A 90 -4.23 26.74 -8.86
C LYS A 90 -4.82 27.03 -7.49
N GLY A 91 -5.35 28.24 -7.34
CA GLY A 91 -6.05 28.69 -6.14
C GLY A 91 -7.43 29.23 -6.48
N TYR A 92 -8.35 29.14 -5.53
CA TYR A 92 -9.67 29.74 -5.65
C TYR A 92 -9.62 31.24 -5.38
N GLY A 93 -10.44 31.99 -6.11
CA GLY A 93 -10.60 33.43 -5.93
C GLY A 93 -12.06 33.85 -5.99
N VAL A 94 -12.35 35.02 -5.44
CA VAL A 94 -13.68 35.64 -5.51
C VAL A 94 -13.74 36.52 -6.75
N GLY A 95 -14.60 36.16 -7.71
CA GLY A 95 -14.80 36.95 -8.93
C GLY A 95 -15.70 38.16 -8.68
N THR A 96 -15.26 39.35 -9.08
CA THR A 96 -16.07 40.58 -9.09
C THR A 96 -16.18 41.12 -10.52
N PRO A 97 -17.27 41.84 -10.87
CA PRO A 97 -17.36 42.54 -12.15
C PRO A 97 -16.16 43.47 -12.39
N ILE A 98 -15.79 43.64 -13.67
CA ILE A 98 -14.71 44.55 -14.07
C ILE A 98 -15.08 45.98 -13.64
N GLY A 99 -14.15 46.66 -12.95
CA GLY A 99 -14.37 48.00 -12.43
C GLY A 99 -15.21 48.08 -11.15
N SER A 100 -15.51 46.94 -10.50
CA SER A 100 -16.26 46.93 -9.25
C SER A 100 -15.50 47.65 -8.12
N PRO A 101 -16.14 48.61 -7.41
CA PRO A 101 -15.53 49.30 -6.26
C PRO A 101 -15.33 48.37 -5.05
N TYR A 102 -15.89 47.15 -5.08
CA TYR A 102 -15.76 46.17 -4.02
C TYR A 102 -14.51 45.31 -4.12
N ARG A 103 -13.84 45.29 -5.29
CA ARG A 103 -12.68 44.43 -5.53
C ARG A 103 -11.62 44.64 -4.45
N ASP A 104 -11.22 45.89 -4.24
CA ASP A 104 -10.13 46.21 -3.31
C ASP A 104 -10.53 45.97 -1.85
N LYS A 105 -11.80 46.24 -1.50
CA LYS A 105 -12.34 45.94 -0.16
C LYS A 105 -12.34 44.44 0.13
N ILE A 106 -12.76 43.62 -0.83
CA ILE A 106 -12.77 42.16 -0.71
C ILE A 106 -11.34 41.63 -0.62
N THR A 107 -10.42 42.13 -1.43
CA THR A 107 -9.00 41.75 -1.36
C THR A 107 -8.41 42.04 0.01
N ILE A 108 -8.61 43.24 0.57
CA ILE A 108 -8.13 43.60 1.91
C ILE A 108 -8.74 42.69 2.97
N ALA A 109 -10.04 42.42 2.91
CA ALA A 109 -10.71 41.53 3.85
C ALA A 109 -10.16 40.10 3.81
N ILE A 110 -9.87 39.55 2.61
CA ILE A 110 -9.26 38.23 2.46
C ILE A 110 -7.85 38.20 3.07
N LEU A 111 -7.05 39.25 2.85
CA LEU A 111 -5.72 39.35 3.44
C LEU A 111 -5.77 39.38 4.97
N GLN A 112 -6.71 40.13 5.56
CA GLN A 112 -6.92 40.14 7.02
C GLN A 112 -7.32 38.76 7.55
N LEU A 113 -8.23 38.06 6.87
CA LEU A 113 -8.62 36.70 7.26
C LEU A 113 -7.48 35.69 7.15
N GLN A 114 -6.55 35.90 6.21
CA GLN A 114 -5.35 35.08 6.04
C GLN A 114 -4.32 35.37 7.15
N GLU A 115 -4.07 36.64 7.46
CA GLU A 115 -3.15 37.08 8.52
C GLU A 115 -3.61 36.60 9.90
N GLU A 116 -4.91 36.68 10.17
CA GLU A 116 -5.52 36.17 11.41
C GLU A 116 -5.63 34.63 11.45
N GLY A 117 -5.28 33.93 10.37
CA GLY A 117 -5.39 32.46 10.29
C GLY A 117 -6.83 31.92 10.24
N LYS A 118 -7.84 32.80 10.11
CA LYS A 118 -9.27 32.41 10.08
C LYS A 118 -9.60 31.48 8.92
N LEU A 119 -8.96 31.67 7.76
CA LEU A 119 -9.15 30.77 6.62
C LEU A 119 -8.71 29.34 6.93
N HIS A 120 -7.60 29.17 7.65
CA HIS A 120 -7.11 27.85 8.05
C HIS A 120 -8.05 27.20 9.08
N MET A 121 -8.50 27.97 10.07
CA MET A 121 -9.50 27.48 11.05
C MET A 121 -10.80 27.03 10.38
N MET A 122 -11.28 27.78 9.39
CA MET A 122 -12.45 27.38 8.61
C MET A 122 -12.16 26.12 7.79
N LYS A 123 -11.00 26.02 7.14
CA LYS A 123 -10.60 24.81 6.41
C LYS A 123 -10.66 23.60 7.33
N GLU A 124 -9.95 23.63 8.46
CA GLU A 124 -9.95 22.54 9.44
C GLU A 124 -11.37 22.19 9.88
N LYS A 125 -12.19 23.19 10.22
CA LYS A 125 -13.57 22.95 10.66
C LYS A 125 -14.44 22.24 9.62
N TRP A 126 -14.30 22.57 8.34
CA TRP A 126 -15.16 22.05 7.27
C TRP A 126 -14.59 20.81 6.56
N TRP A 127 -13.27 20.71 6.47
CA TRP A 127 -12.61 19.59 5.81
C TRP A 127 -12.43 18.40 6.74
N ARG A 128 -12.00 18.63 8.00
CA ARG A 128 -11.65 17.58 8.97
C ARG A 128 -12.81 16.61 9.12
N GLY A 129 -12.64 15.43 8.53
CA GLY A 129 -13.58 14.33 8.60
C GLY A 129 -13.25 13.42 9.77
N ASN A 130 -14.26 13.03 10.54
CA ASN A 130 -14.13 12.00 11.59
C ASN A 130 -14.14 10.58 10.98
N GLY A 131 -13.98 10.46 9.66
CA GLY A 131 -14.41 9.29 8.89
C GLY A 131 -13.36 8.20 8.76
N CYS A 132 -12.08 8.57 8.85
CA CYS A 132 -10.99 7.63 8.89
C CYS A 132 -10.30 7.72 10.24
N PRO A 133 -9.96 6.59 10.87
CA PRO A 133 -8.97 6.65 11.95
C PRO A 133 -7.78 7.42 11.36
N GLU A 134 -7.29 8.43 12.10
CA GLU A 134 -5.93 8.91 11.84
C GLU A 134 -5.12 7.62 11.74
N GLU A 135 -4.44 7.40 10.61
CA GLU A 135 -3.49 6.31 10.54
C GLU A 135 -2.53 6.59 11.69
N GLU A 136 -2.77 5.94 12.83
CA GLU A 136 -1.89 5.88 13.97
C GLU A 136 -0.64 5.31 13.39
N SER A 137 0.21 6.24 12.97
CA SER A 137 1.47 6.01 12.32
C SER A 137 1.38 5.16 11.04
N LYS A 138 2.08 5.63 10.02
CA LYS A 138 3.01 4.76 9.31
C LYS A 138 4.03 4.19 10.31
N GLU A 139 3.59 3.47 11.35
CA GLU A 139 4.40 2.44 11.96
C GLU A 139 4.57 1.48 10.81
N ALA A 140 5.71 1.65 10.15
CA ALA A 140 6.25 0.75 9.17
C ALA A 140 5.81 -0.63 9.58
N SER A 141 4.81 -1.21 8.85
CA SER A 141 4.08 -2.41 9.25
C SER A 141 5.04 -3.25 10.04
N ALA A 142 4.90 -3.23 11.39
CA ALA A 142 5.93 -3.76 12.28
C ALA A 142 6.33 -5.09 11.67
N LEU A 143 7.62 -5.30 11.33
CA LEU A 143 8.10 -6.43 10.54
C LEU A 143 7.62 -7.75 11.16
N GLY A 144 6.39 -8.11 10.86
CA GLY A 144 5.51 -8.63 11.89
C GLY A 144 5.25 -10.06 11.61
N VAL A 145 6.13 -10.93 12.09
CA VAL A 145 6.01 -12.40 12.13
C VAL A 145 5.88 -13.09 10.76
N GLU A 146 5.28 -12.48 9.75
CA GLU A 146 5.08 -13.02 8.39
C GLU A 146 6.40 -13.06 7.60
N ASN A 147 7.27 -12.06 7.75
CA ASN A 147 8.61 -12.05 7.16
C ASN A 147 9.67 -12.81 7.99
N ILE A 148 9.49 -12.96 9.31
CA ILE A 148 10.43 -13.64 10.22
C ILE A 148 10.04 -15.11 10.46
N GLY A 149 8.80 -15.49 10.12
CA GLY A 149 8.26 -16.85 10.30
C GLY A 149 9.07 -17.92 9.57
N GLY A 150 9.69 -17.58 8.45
CA GLY A 150 10.58 -18.50 7.73
C GLY A 150 11.75 -18.99 8.59
N ILE A 151 12.35 -18.13 9.41
CA ILE A 151 13.48 -18.49 10.28
C ILE A 151 13.01 -19.44 11.39
N PHE A 152 11.84 -19.19 11.98
CA PHE A 152 11.28 -20.03 13.03
C PHE A 152 10.91 -21.43 12.53
N ILE A 153 10.38 -21.52 11.29
CA ILE A 153 10.07 -22.80 10.64
C ILE A 153 11.34 -23.60 10.36
N VAL A 154 12.39 -22.96 9.85
CA VAL A 154 13.68 -23.63 9.57
C VAL A 154 14.32 -24.14 10.86
N LEU A 155 14.29 -23.35 11.94
CA LEU A 155 14.79 -23.76 13.25
C LEU A 155 14.02 -24.97 13.82
N ALA A 156 12.69 -24.94 13.76
CA ALA A 156 11.85 -26.05 14.22
C ALA A 156 12.09 -27.33 13.40
N ALA A 157 12.18 -27.21 12.08
CA ALA A 157 12.46 -28.34 11.20
C ALA A 157 13.87 -28.94 11.46
N GLY A 158 14.87 -28.10 11.67
CA GLY A 158 16.24 -28.54 11.99
C GLY A 158 16.33 -29.29 13.30
N LEU A 159 15.61 -28.84 14.33
CA LEU A 159 15.54 -29.52 15.63
C LEU A 159 14.90 -30.90 15.51
N VAL A 160 13.78 -31.00 14.79
CA VAL A 160 13.09 -32.28 14.57
C VAL A 160 13.98 -33.26 13.79
N LEU A 161 14.61 -32.83 12.68
CA LEU A 161 15.52 -33.65 11.89
C LEU A 161 16.71 -34.16 12.72
N SER A 162 17.29 -33.30 13.56
CA SER A 162 18.41 -33.67 14.43
C SER A 162 18.02 -34.79 15.41
N VAL A 163 16.83 -34.69 16.01
CA VAL A 163 16.31 -35.72 16.92
C VAL A 163 16.10 -37.05 16.19
N PHE A 164 15.53 -37.02 14.98
CA PHE A 164 15.34 -38.25 14.18
C PHE A 164 16.68 -38.92 13.81
N VAL A 165 17.69 -38.15 13.42
CA VAL A 165 19.03 -38.69 13.11
C VAL A 165 19.67 -39.30 14.36
N ALA A 166 19.59 -38.63 15.52
CA ALA A 166 20.12 -39.15 16.78
C ALA A 166 19.46 -40.47 17.19
N ILE A 167 18.14 -40.58 17.05
CA ILE A 167 17.41 -41.83 17.31
C ILE A 167 17.82 -42.92 16.30
N GLY A 168 17.94 -42.57 15.01
CA GLY A 168 18.39 -43.49 13.96
C GLY A 168 19.78 -44.05 14.21
N GLU A 169 20.75 -43.20 14.57
CA GLU A 169 22.10 -43.62 14.94
C GLU A 169 22.11 -44.47 16.21
N PHE A 170 21.30 -44.12 17.22
CA PHE A 170 21.19 -44.88 18.44
C PHE A 170 20.67 -46.30 18.18
N ILE A 171 19.64 -46.45 17.35
CA ILE A 171 19.09 -47.76 16.97
C ILE A 171 20.09 -48.55 16.13
N TYR A 172 20.76 -47.92 15.15
CA TYR A 172 21.77 -48.58 14.33
C TYR A 172 22.96 -49.06 15.16
N LYS A 173 23.46 -48.22 16.07
CA LYS A 173 24.56 -48.54 16.97
C LYS A 173 24.16 -49.58 18.02
N SER A 174 22.94 -49.52 18.54
CA SER A 174 22.40 -50.54 19.43
C SER A 174 22.28 -51.89 18.72
N ARG A 175 21.75 -51.94 17.48
CA ARG A 175 21.68 -53.17 16.68
C ARG A 175 23.07 -53.71 16.33
N LYS A 176 24.00 -52.84 15.92
CA LYS A 176 25.38 -53.23 15.63
C LYS A 176 26.15 -53.67 16.88
N ASN A 177 25.87 -53.09 18.05
CA ASN A 177 26.40 -53.57 19.33
C ASN A 177 25.82 -54.93 19.70
N ASN A 178 24.53 -55.19 19.46
CA ASN A 178 23.95 -56.52 19.66
C ASN A 178 24.54 -57.56 18.67
N ASP A 179 24.80 -57.19 17.41
CA ASP A 179 25.47 -58.07 16.44
C ASP A 179 26.95 -58.30 16.78
N SER A 180 27.66 -57.29 17.31
CA SER A 180 29.07 -57.46 17.74
C SER A 180 29.22 -58.19 19.07
N GLU A 181 28.28 -58.07 20.01
CA GLU A 181 28.24 -58.91 21.21
C GLU A 181 27.85 -60.35 20.89
N GLN A 182 26.91 -60.61 19.97
CA GLN A 182 26.60 -61.97 19.53
C GLN A 182 27.73 -62.60 18.72
N VAL A 183 28.39 -61.87 17.81
CA VAL A 183 29.54 -62.38 17.06
C VAL A 183 30.73 -62.62 17.98
N SER A 184 30.98 -61.76 18.98
CA SER A 184 32.06 -61.97 19.95
C SER A 184 31.77 -63.14 20.91
N GLN A 185 30.52 -63.39 21.30
CA GLN A 185 30.14 -64.59 22.08
C GLN A 185 30.14 -65.88 21.24
N LEU A 186 29.76 -65.83 19.95
CA LEU A 186 29.83 -66.99 19.05
C LEU A 186 31.28 -67.40 18.76
N PHE A 187 32.18 -66.43 18.59
CA PHE A 187 33.61 -66.67 18.38
C PHE A 187 34.29 -67.28 19.61
N LEU A 188 33.91 -66.83 20.82
CA LEU A 188 34.39 -67.41 22.09
C LEU A 188 33.83 -68.82 22.35
N ARG A 189 32.59 -69.13 21.95
CA ARG A 189 32.02 -70.49 22.06
C ARG A 189 32.59 -71.47 21.03
N LEU A 190 32.86 -71.03 19.80
CA LEU A 190 33.49 -71.88 18.77
C LEU A 190 34.98 -72.14 19.06
N GLY A 191 35.71 -71.17 19.64
CA GLY A 191 37.11 -71.36 20.04
C GLY A 191 37.32 -72.31 21.24
N SER A 192 36.28 -72.56 22.05
CA SER A 192 36.35 -73.50 23.18
C SER A 192 36.02 -74.95 22.77
N PHE A 193 35.32 -75.16 21.65
CA PHE A 193 34.95 -76.48 21.14
C PHE A 193 36.10 -77.15 20.33
N THR A 194 36.99 -76.37 19.73
CA THR A 194 38.17 -76.88 18.99
C THR A 194 39.34 -77.28 19.91
N LEU A 195 39.37 -76.84 21.17
CA LEU A 195 40.40 -77.21 22.17
C LEU A 195 40.06 -78.47 23.00
N ASN A 196 38.89 -79.08 22.82
CA ASN A 196 38.49 -80.34 23.47
C ASN A 196 38.43 -81.54 22.50
N LEU A 197 38.95 -81.39 21.27
CA LEU A 197 38.98 -82.47 20.27
C LEU A 197 40.39 -82.69 19.68
N SER A 198 41.43 -82.53 20.51
CA SER A 198 42.76 -83.07 20.25
C SER A 198 43.37 -83.66 21.52
#